data_AF-A0A7J4NW00-F1
#
_entry.id   AF-A0A7J4NW00-F1
#
_cell.length_a   1.000
_cell.length_b   1.000
_cell.length_c   1.000
_cell.angle_alpha   90.00
_cell.angle_beta   90.00
_cell.angle_gamma   90.00
#
_symmetry.space_group_name_H-M   'P 1'
#
loop_
_entity.id
_entity.type
_entity.pdbx_description
1 polymer ?
#
loop_
_entity_poly.entity_id
_entity_poly.type
_entity_poly.pdbx_seq_one_letter_code
_entity_poly.pdbx_strand_id
1 'polypeptide(L)'
;MDIEGYAKRALLSGESGGRIEERLTLRILEIKGDKVTEHHARELAHAVMVEAGATLKPEGEILEPVTSGITMGQFGVGSRGAGDFHTHEQIARVIG
;
A
#
# COMPACT_ATOMS: atom_id res chain seq x y z
N MET A 1 -5.46 -1.09 7.25
CA MET A 1 -4.03 -0.71 7.29
C MET A 1 -3.23 -1.97 7.48
N ASP A 2 -2.34 -2.32 6.56
CA ASP A 2 -1.45 -3.47 6.70
C ASP A 2 -0.19 -3.10 7.51
N ILE A 3 0.65 -4.11 7.78
CA ILE A 3 1.85 -3.98 8.62
C ILE A 3 2.96 -3.19 7.92
N GLU A 4 3.08 -3.32 6.59
CA GLU A 4 4.05 -2.60 5.77
C GLU A 4 3.70 -1.11 5.68
N GLY A 5 2.44 -0.77 5.39
CA GLY A 5 1.97 0.61 5.36
C GLY A 5 2.08 1.29 6.73
N TYR A 6 1.93 0.52 7.82
CA TYR A 6 2.24 1.00 9.16
C TYR A 6 3.72 1.35 9.34
N ALA A 7 4.63 0.45 8.97
CA ALA A 7 6.07 0.67 9.06
C ALA A 7 6.52 1.86 8.19
N LYS A 8 6.05 1.95 6.94
CA LYS A 8 6.35 3.07 6.02
C LYS A 8 5.97 4.42 6.59
N ARG A 9 4.78 4.57 7.17
CA ARG A 9 4.38 5.84 7.80
C ARG A 9 5.22 6.19 9.01
N ALA A 10 5.56 5.21 9.84
CA ALA A 10 6.40 5.47 11.01
C ALA A 10 7.81 5.90 10.59
N LEU A 11 8.41 5.23 9.59
CA LEU A 11 9.69 5.61 8.99
C LEU A 11 9.65 7.03 8.40
N LEU A 12 8.57 7.38 7.67
CA LEU A 12 8.39 8.73 7.10
C LEU A 12 8.23 9.82 8.17
N SER A 13 7.77 9.48 9.38
CA SER A 13 7.65 10.42 10.49
C SER A 13 8.99 10.73 11.18
N GLY A 14 10.08 10.04 10.81
CA GLY A 14 11.41 10.21 11.42
C GLY A 14 11.57 9.55 12.77
N GLU A 15 10.65 8.65 13.16
CA GLU A 15 10.79 7.84 14.36
C GLU A 15 11.97 6.87 14.25
N SER A 16 12.67 6.63 15.36
CA SER A 16 13.80 5.69 15.39
C SER A 16 13.35 4.27 15.03
N GLY A 17 14.05 3.64 14.08
CA GLY A 17 13.73 2.30 13.57
C GLY A 17 13.54 1.25 14.67
N GLY A 18 14.40 1.26 15.70
CA GLY A 18 14.28 0.32 16.82
C GLY A 18 12.98 0.48 17.63
N ARG A 19 12.47 1.71 17.78
CA ARG A 19 11.18 1.95 18.46
C ARG A 19 10.00 1.46 17.61
N ILE A 20 10.10 1.61 16.29
CA ILE A 20 9.08 1.14 15.35
C ILE A 20 9.03 -0.40 15.39
N GLU A 21 10.20 -1.05 15.37
CA GLU A 21 10.34 -2.51 15.40
C GLU A 21 9.80 -3.12 16.71
N GLU A 22 10.14 -2.52 17.86
CA GLU A 22 9.61 -2.95 19.16
C GLU A 22 8.08 -2.84 19.20
N ARG A 23 7.54 -1.71 18.74
CA ARG A 23 6.09 -1.49 18.67
C ARG A 23 5.39 -2.45 17.71
N LEU A 24 6.01 -2.75 16.57
CA LEU A 24 5.53 -3.75 15.61
C LEU A 24 5.51 -5.15 16.24
N THR A 25 6.58 -5.52 16.96
CA THR A 25 6.67 -6.80 17.68
C THR A 25 5.51 -6.96 18.66
N LEU A 26 5.25 -5.94 19.48
CA LEU A 26 4.12 -5.93 20.41
C LEU A 26 2.77 -6.05 19.69
N ARG A 27 2.61 -5.35 18.56
CA ARG A 27 1.38 -5.40 17.75
C ARG A 27 1.15 -6.77 17.12
N ILE A 28 2.21 -7.42 16.66
CA ILE A 28 2.15 -8.79 16.11
C ILE A 28 1.73 -9.75 17.21
N LEU A 29 2.33 -9.66 18.40
CA LEU A 29 1.95 -10.49 19.55
C LEU A 29 0.51 -10.26 19.99
N GLU A 30 0.07 -9.01 20.04
CA GLU A 30 -1.32 -8.64 20.36
C GLU A 30 -2.32 -9.32 19.40
N ILE A 31 -2.03 -9.30 18.09
CA ILE A 31 -2.96 -9.79 17.06
C ILE A 31 -2.88 -11.32 16.88
N LYS A 32 -1.67 -11.88 16.92
CA LYS A 32 -1.43 -13.31 16.66
C LYS A 32 -1.56 -14.15 17.93
N GLY A 33 -1.41 -13.55 19.11
CA GLY A 33 -1.50 -14.24 20.39
C GLY A 33 -0.51 -15.40 20.48
N ASP A 34 -1.03 -16.55 20.90
CA ASP A 34 -0.31 -17.81 21.07
C ASP A 34 0.15 -18.47 19.76
N LYS A 35 -0.31 -17.97 18.61
CA LYS A 35 0.09 -18.49 17.29
C LYS A 35 1.51 -18.12 16.89
N VAL A 36 2.18 -17.25 17.66
CA VAL A 36 3.54 -16.79 17.37
C VAL A 36 4.33 -16.62 18.67
N THR A 37 5.62 -16.94 18.61
CA THR A 37 6.54 -16.66 19.73
C THR A 37 7.02 -15.21 19.66
N GLU A 38 7.44 -14.66 20.80
CA GLU A 38 8.06 -13.32 20.83
C GLU A 38 9.24 -13.21 19.87
N HIS A 39 10.09 -14.24 19.83
CA HIS A 39 11.23 -14.28 18.91
C HIS A 39 10.77 -14.19 17.44
N HIS A 40 9.78 -14.99 17.05
CA HIS A 40 9.27 -14.96 15.67
C HIS A 40 8.53 -13.65 15.34
N ALA A 41 7.84 -13.05 16.32
CA ALA A 41 7.22 -11.75 16.15
C ALA A 41 8.27 -10.65 15.92
N ARG A 42 9.41 -10.71 16.60
CA ARG A 42 10.53 -9.77 16.41
C ARG A 42 11.20 -9.95 15.05
N GLU A 43 11.48 -11.19 14.64
CA GLU A 43 12.00 -11.48 13.30
C GLU A 43 11.07 -10.95 12.21
N LEU A 44 9.75 -11.14 12.38
CA LEU A 44 8.77 -10.62 11.44
C LEU A 44 8.74 -9.08 11.42
N ALA A 45 8.79 -8.43 12.58
CA ALA A 45 8.86 -6.97 12.66
C ALA A 45 10.12 -6.43 11.97
N HIS A 46 11.27 -7.05 12.20
CA HIS A 46 12.53 -6.71 11.55
C HIS A 46 12.44 -6.87 10.02
N ALA A 47 11.92 -8.00 9.53
CA ALA A 47 11.73 -8.23 8.10
C ALA A 47 10.85 -7.15 7.45
N VAL A 48 9.73 -6.80 8.10
CA VAL A 48 8.85 -5.72 7.63
C VAL A 48 9.58 -4.38 7.60
N MET A 49 10.41 -4.06 8.60
CA MET A 49 11.20 -2.82 8.62
C MET A 49 12.19 -2.75 7.46
N VAL A 50 12.86 -3.86 7.14
CA VAL A 50 13.79 -3.96 6.00
C VAL A 50 13.05 -3.75 4.68
N GLU A 51 11.94 -4.45 4.46
CA GLU A 51 11.15 -4.34 3.23
C GLU A 51 10.52 -2.95 3.05
N ALA A 52 9.94 -2.41 4.13
CA ALA A 52 9.36 -1.07 4.13
C ALA A 52 10.42 -0.02 3.82
N GLY A 53 11.61 -0.12 4.42
CA GLY A 53 12.75 0.75 4.17
C GLY A 53 13.20 0.70 2.71
N ALA A 54 13.40 -0.50 2.17
CA ALA A 54 13.85 -0.71 0.79
C ALA A 54 12.85 -0.19 -0.25
N THR A 55 11.55 -0.22 0.05
CA THR A 55 10.49 0.15 -0.90
C THR A 55 9.91 1.55 -0.68
N LEU A 56 10.45 2.36 0.24
CA LEU A 56 10.01 3.73 0.46
C LEU A 56 10.40 4.67 -0.69
N LYS A 57 11.59 4.47 -1.25
CA LYS A 57 12.12 5.20 -2.39
C LYS A 57 12.85 4.21 -3.29
N PRO A 58 12.11 3.38 -4.05
CA PRO A 58 12.72 2.47 -5.00
C PRO A 58 13.49 3.30 -6.04
N GLU A 59 14.78 3.03 -6.18
CA GLU A 59 15.65 3.67 -7.16
C GLU A 59 15.98 2.67 -8.28
N GLY A 60 16.05 3.15 -9.53
CA GLY A 60 16.49 2.35 -10.67
C GLY A 60 15.66 2.59 -11.94
N GLU A 61 16.31 2.50 -13.09
CA GLU A 61 15.73 2.76 -14.43
C GLU A 61 14.43 1.98 -14.70
N ILE A 62 14.34 0.75 -14.18
CA ILE A 62 13.16 -0.11 -14.35
C ILE A 62 11.99 0.31 -13.45
N LEU A 63 12.28 0.95 -12.32
CA LEU A 63 11.29 1.33 -11.30
C LEU A 63 10.72 2.73 -11.55
N GLU A 64 11.33 3.51 -12.44
CA GLU A 64 10.82 4.80 -12.87
C GLU A 64 9.73 4.61 -13.94
N PRO A 65 8.47 4.96 -13.65
CA PRO A 65 7.41 4.84 -14.64
C PRO A 65 7.64 5.87 -15.76
N VAL A 66 7.54 5.41 -17.01
CA VAL A 66 7.47 6.34 -18.15
C VAL A 66 6.18 7.13 -18.05
N THR A 67 6.29 8.42 -17.78
CA THR A 67 5.13 9.31 -17.70
C THR A 67 4.84 9.88 -19.08
N SER A 68 3.63 9.63 -19.60
CA SER A 68 3.19 10.14 -20.90
C SER A 68 2.78 11.62 -20.86
N GLY A 69 2.59 12.18 -19.65
CA GLY A 69 2.13 13.55 -19.46
C GLY A 69 0.67 13.80 -19.87
N ILE A 70 -0.07 12.77 -20.31
CA ILE A 70 -1.47 12.87 -20.69
C ILE A 70 -2.35 12.11 -19.70
N THR A 71 -3.50 12.70 -19.37
CA THR A 71 -4.52 12.03 -18.58
C THR A 71 -5.25 10.97 -19.43
N MET A 72 -5.89 10.01 -18.77
CA MET A 72 -6.75 9.03 -19.44
C MET A 72 -7.86 9.69 -20.27
N GLY A 73 -8.37 10.86 -19.85
CA GLY A 73 -9.33 11.63 -20.63
C GLY A 73 -8.75 12.19 -21.93
N GLN A 74 -7.51 12.67 -21.91
CA GLN A 74 -6.81 13.14 -23.12
C GLN A 74 -6.38 11.99 -24.03
N PHE A 75 -6.09 10.82 -23.46
CA PHE A 75 -5.77 9.60 -24.21
C PHE A 75 -6.99 9.01 -24.95
N GLY A 76 -8.21 9.49 -24.67
CA GLY A 76 -9.43 9.07 -25.38
C GLY A 76 -9.98 7.71 -24.93
N VAL A 77 -9.49 7.17 -23.81
CA VAL A 77 -10.01 5.94 -23.21
C VAL A 77 -11.30 6.24 -22.44
N GLY A 78 -12.41 6.20 -23.17
CA GLY A 78 -13.76 6.27 -22.61
C GLY A 78 -14.32 7.69 -22.55
N SER A 79 -15.36 7.92 -23.34
CA SER A 79 -16.15 9.14 -23.35
C SER A 79 -16.81 9.34 -22.00
N ARG A 80 -16.20 10.06 -21.05
CA ARG A 80 -16.85 10.42 -19.77
C ARG A 80 -17.89 11.54 -19.92
N GLY A 81 -18.52 11.65 -21.09
CA GLY A 81 -19.64 12.56 -21.30
C GLY A 81 -20.88 12.05 -20.57
N ALA A 82 -21.84 12.94 -20.32
CA ALA A 82 -23.10 12.59 -19.67
C ALA A 82 -23.82 11.38 -20.34
N GLY A 83 -23.62 11.20 -21.66
CA GLY A 83 -24.17 10.06 -22.41
C GLY A 83 -23.64 8.69 -21.97
N ASP A 84 -22.34 8.56 -21.69
CA ASP A 84 -21.75 7.27 -21.30
C ASP A 84 -22.14 6.87 -19.88
N PHE A 85 -22.18 7.84 -18.96
CA PHE A 85 -22.72 7.62 -17.62
C PHE A 85 -24.19 7.21 -17.66
N HIS A 86 -25.00 7.84 -18.53
CA HIS A 86 -26.39 7.45 -18.72
C HIS A 86 -26.51 6.03 -19.28
N THR A 87 -25.71 5.65 -20.28
CA THR A 87 -25.71 4.29 -20.83
C THR A 87 -25.34 3.25 -19.76
N HIS A 88 -24.32 3.50 -18.94
CA HIS A 88 -23.96 2.60 -17.84
C HIS A 88 -25.09 2.50 -16.80
N GLU A 89 -25.77 3.60 -16.46
CA GLU A 89 -26.94 3.59 -15.58
C GLU A 89 -28.10 2.76 -16.18
N GLN A 90 -28.39 2.93 -17.47
CA GLN A 90 -29.46 2.19 -18.13
C GLN A 90 -29.15 0.70 -18.26
N ILE A 91 -27.90 0.33 -18.54
CA ILE A 91 -27.47 -1.08 -18.55
C ILE A 91 -27.77 -1.70 -17.18
N ALA A 92 -27.38 -1.06 -16.08
CA ALA A 92 -27.64 -1.57 -14.74
C ALA A 92 -29.14 -1.80 -14.42
N ARG A 93 -30.06 -1.06 -15.08
CA ARG A 93 -31.52 -1.26 -14.95
C ARG A 93 -32.07 -2.42 -15.78
N VAL A 94 -31.39 -2.81 -16.85
CA VAL A 94 -31.83 -3.90 -17.75
C VAL A 94 -31.31 -5.26 -17.27
N ILE A 95 -30.10 -5.30 -16.72
CA ILE A 95 -29.49 -6.55 -16.22
C ILE A 95 -29.68 -6.75 -14.69
N GLY A 96 -30.34 -5.81 -14.01
CA GLY A 96 -30.63 -5.85 -12.57
C GLY A 96 -31.98 -6.49 -12.25
#